data_AF-A0A8C6NC51-F1
#
_entry.id   AF-A0A8C6NC51-F1
#
_cell.length_a   1.000
_cell.length_b   1.000
_cell.length_c   1.000
_cell.angle_alpha   90.00
_cell.angle_beta   90.00
_cell.angle_gamma   90.00
#
_symmetry.space_group_name_H-M   'P 1'
#
loop_
_entity.id
_entity.type
_entity.pdbx_description
1 polymer ?
#
loop_
_entity_poly.entity_id
_entity_poly.type
_entity_poly.pdbx_seq_one_letter_code
_entity_poly.pdbx_strand_id
1 'polypeptide(L)'
;MELKVWVDGIQRVVCGVSEQTTCQEVVIALARAIGQTGRYVLVQKLREKERQLLPLECPLESLAKCGQYANDVQFVLRRTGPSVAERPSSEGAPQAPERTFIRASLPIKPRPASTDAPRSREPKKSMTFNLGPAGDPFAMSRWRHQAREGMDLEGGGVLQPSKEELFRRVLRQQEQLHSLEAHGDTLEMDLRLWERGRFSGQEDEILYLEHLVRRNETELGEEEFWQTELRLEKECERERQERVRSLRASLEEYTQRIYELSARTEALQEEIQWEMAERAKRGKEIPVPSPTELEDMAAKMKRDLEAKVKQGTQLESNLASVEKALEEAERNLQAQTQELEELNKELRQCNLQQFIQQTGATVTVLQARSEEDAQPEPSQCELPAYRRNGGFPPTTGADSPPQASTKQLLGHPRTLPEPLVSSLSPEVVSTRQSIWR
;
A
#
# COMPACT_ATOMS: atom_id res chain seq x y z
N MET A 1 20.30 -40.59 32.04
CA MET A 1 20.89 -41.07 30.77
C MET A 1 21.61 -39.93 30.07
N GLU A 2 22.23 -40.18 28.92
CA GLU A 2 22.86 -39.16 28.07
C GLU A 2 22.18 -39.12 26.69
N LEU A 3 22.03 -37.93 26.12
CA LEU A 3 21.44 -37.72 24.80
C LEU A 3 22.42 -36.99 23.87
N LYS A 4 22.75 -37.60 22.73
CA LYS A 4 23.62 -37.01 21.71
C LYS A 4 22.78 -36.16 20.75
N VAL A 5 23.07 -34.86 20.68
CA VAL A 5 22.33 -33.90 19.84
C VAL A 5 23.31 -33.08 19.01
N TRP A 6 23.08 -33.02 17.70
CA TRP A 6 23.82 -32.15 16.79
C TRP A 6 23.30 -30.71 16.86
N VAL A 7 24.20 -29.76 16.99
CA VAL A 7 23.96 -28.32 17.04
C VAL A 7 24.93 -27.66 16.08
N ASP A 8 24.45 -26.98 15.05
CA ASP A 8 25.27 -26.22 14.08
C ASP A 8 26.45 -27.03 13.50
N GLY A 9 26.21 -28.33 13.23
CA GLY A 9 27.22 -29.27 12.72
C GLY A 9 28.11 -29.93 13.78
N ILE A 10 27.99 -29.56 15.05
CA ILE A 10 28.79 -30.09 16.17
C ILE A 10 27.94 -31.02 17.05
N GLN A 11 28.40 -32.23 17.33
CA GLN A 11 27.74 -33.12 18.28
C GLN A 11 27.99 -32.65 19.73
N ARG A 12 26.93 -32.37 20.47
CA ARG A 12 26.94 -32.11 21.92
C ARG A 12 26.25 -33.25 22.67
N VAL A 13 26.59 -33.44 23.93
CA VAL A 13 25.97 -34.43 24.83
C VAL A 13 25.21 -33.71 25.92
N VAL A 14 23.92 -34.04 26.08
CA VAL A 14 23.10 -33.59 27.19
C VAL A 14 23.10 -34.69 28.25
N CYS A 15 23.75 -34.44 29.38
CA CYS A 15 23.74 -35.34 30.54
C CYS A 15 22.47 -35.12 31.39
N GLY A 16 22.12 -36.11 32.22
CA GLY A 16 21.00 -36.02 33.16
C GLY A 16 19.59 -36.25 32.55
N VAL A 17 19.47 -36.56 31.26
CA VAL A 17 18.16 -36.78 30.60
C VAL A 17 17.48 -38.04 31.16
N SER A 18 16.18 -37.94 31.43
CA SER A 18 15.32 -39.03 31.93
C SER A 18 14.16 -39.29 30.96
N GLU A 19 13.43 -40.39 31.14
CA GLU A 19 12.25 -40.73 30.32
C GLU A 19 11.13 -39.70 30.43
N GLN A 20 11.06 -38.96 31.54
CA GLN A 20 10.11 -37.86 31.77
C GLN A 20 10.59 -36.50 31.24
N THR A 21 11.86 -36.39 30.83
CA THR A 21 12.43 -35.12 30.35
C THR A 21 11.89 -34.81 28.96
N THR A 22 11.27 -33.65 28.81
CA THR A 22 10.62 -33.21 27.57
C THR A 22 11.62 -32.68 26.53
N CYS A 23 11.23 -32.71 25.26
CA CYS A 23 12.00 -32.06 24.19
C CYS A 23 12.16 -30.55 24.46
N GLN A 24 11.16 -29.89 25.04
CA GLN A 24 11.25 -28.50 25.46
C GLN A 24 12.38 -28.24 26.46
N GLU A 25 12.53 -29.09 27.49
CA GLU A 25 13.61 -28.93 28.49
C GLU A 25 14.99 -29.16 27.87
N VAL A 26 15.15 -30.19 27.03
CA VAL A 26 16.40 -30.45 26.29
C VAL A 26 16.75 -29.28 25.37
N VAL A 27 15.78 -28.75 24.64
CA VAL A 27 15.95 -27.57 23.76
C VAL A 27 16.35 -26.33 24.56
N ILE A 28 15.71 -26.06 25.70
CA ILE A 28 16.03 -24.92 26.56
C ILE A 28 17.42 -25.06 27.18
N ALA A 29 17.79 -26.27 27.64
CA ALA A 29 19.11 -26.55 28.18
C ALA A 29 20.23 -26.34 27.14
N LEU A 30 20.04 -26.85 25.92
CA LEU A 30 20.96 -26.63 24.81
C LEU A 30 21.05 -25.14 24.44
N ALA A 31 19.92 -24.47 24.20
CA ALA A 31 19.90 -23.05 23.83
C ALA A 31 20.64 -22.17 24.86
N ARG A 32 20.43 -22.42 26.16
CA ARG A 32 21.17 -21.77 27.25
C ARG A 32 22.67 -22.08 27.21
N ALA A 33 23.06 -23.33 26.98
CA ALA A 33 24.47 -23.76 26.88
C ALA A 33 25.17 -23.36 25.55
N ILE A 34 24.42 -22.84 24.57
CA ILE A 34 24.94 -22.23 23.34
C ILE A 34 25.03 -20.70 23.48
N GLY A 35 24.30 -20.12 24.45
CA GLY A 35 24.17 -18.66 24.62
C GLY A 35 23.21 -18.00 23.62
N GLN A 36 22.56 -18.77 22.75
CA GLN A 36 21.62 -18.27 21.74
C GLN A 36 20.17 -18.52 22.15
N THR A 37 19.44 -17.48 22.54
CA THR A 37 17.99 -17.55 22.82
C THR A 37 17.16 -17.31 21.56
N GLY A 38 16.22 -18.21 21.26
CA GLY A 38 15.36 -18.14 20.09
C GLY A 38 14.33 -19.27 20.04
N ARG A 39 13.58 -19.39 18.94
CA ARG A 39 12.70 -20.54 18.68
C ARG A 39 13.51 -21.69 18.08
N TYR A 40 13.47 -22.85 18.71
CA TYR A 40 14.17 -24.06 18.29
C TYR A 40 13.24 -25.27 18.36
N VAL A 41 13.49 -26.26 17.50
CA VAL A 41 12.79 -27.55 17.46
C VAL A 41 13.82 -28.67 17.47
N LEU A 42 13.55 -29.74 18.22
CA LEU A 42 14.37 -30.94 18.20
C LEU A 42 13.89 -31.86 17.06
N VAL A 43 14.78 -32.17 16.12
CA VAL A 43 14.49 -33.00 14.96
C VAL A 43 15.12 -34.38 15.16
N GLN A 44 14.30 -35.42 15.07
CA GLN A 44 14.73 -36.81 15.06
C GLN A 44 14.99 -37.22 13.60
N LYS A 45 16.25 -37.50 13.24
CA LYS A 45 16.65 -37.98 11.92
C LYS A 45 16.94 -39.47 11.97
N LEU A 46 16.29 -40.24 11.11
CA LEU A 46 16.52 -41.67 10.91
C LEU A 46 16.74 -41.92 9.41
N ARG A 47 18.00 -42.10 9.02
CA ARG A 47 18.44 -42.19 7.62
C ARG A 47 17.94 -40.98 6.82
N GLU A 48 17.08 -41.17 5.84
CA GLU A 48 16.51 -40.12 4.99
C GLU A 48 15.25 -39.44 5.59
N LYS A 49 14.68 -39.98 6.67
CA LYS A 49 13.45 -39.46 7.29
C LYS A 49 13.78 -38.54 8.46
N GLU A 50 13.45 -37.26 8.32
CA GLU A 50 13.46 -36.28 9.40
C GLU A 50 12.06 -36.08 9.96
N ARG A 51 11.91 -36.25 11.28
CA ARG A 51 10.68 -35.97 12.05
C ARG A 51 10.96 -34.84 13.03
N GLN A 52 10.12 -33.81 13.06
CA GLN A 52 10.12 -32.82 14.14
C GLN A 52 9.41 -33.40 15.37
N LEU A 53 10.00 -33.21 16.56
CA LEU A 53 9.39 -33.62 17.82
C LEU A 53 8.63 -32.45 18.44
N LEU A 54 7.48 -32.75 19.06
CA LEU A 54 6.67 -31.74 19.74
C LEU A 54 7.31 -31.32 21.08
N PRO A 55 7.08 -30.09 21.57
CA PRO A 55 7.67 -29.62 22.83
C PRO A 55 7.43 -30.55 24.04
N LEU A 56 6.25 -31.17 24.08
CA LEU A 56 5.79 -32.07 25.16
C LEU A 56 6.16 -33.54 24.94
N GLU A 57 6.78 -33.93 23.81
CA GLU A 57 7.26 -35.30 23.62
C GLU A 57 8.58 -35.53 24.36
N CYS A 58 8.78 -36.72 24.93
CA CYS A 58 10.06 -37.10 25.53
C CYS A 58 10.99 -37.69 24.45
N PRO A 59 12.24 -37.21 24.29
CA PRO A 59 13.12 -37.68 23.21
C PRO A 59 13.59 -39.12 23.44
N LEU A 60 13.70 -39.57 24.69
CA LEU A 60 14.02 -40.97 25.02
C LEU A 60 12.85 -41.92 24.71
N GLU A 61 11.60 -41.51 24.91
CA GLU A 61 10.46 -42.29 24.41
C GLU A 61 10.46 -42.36 22.88
N SER A 62 10.71 -41.23 22.20
CA SER A 62 10.79 -41.18 20.73
C SER A 62 11.96 -42.01 20.18
N LEU A 63 13.03 -42.18 20.95
CA LEU A 63 14.12 -43.11 20.67
C LEU A 63 13.68 -44.58 20.87
N ALA A 64 13.03 -44.90 21.99
CA ALA A 64 12.51 -46.23 22.29
C ALA A 64 11.46 -46.70 21.25
N LYS A 65 10.62 -45.77 20.76
CA LYS A 65 9.65 -46.00 19.67
C LYS A 65 10.32 -46.37 18.32
N CYS A 66 11.62 -46.14 18.15
CA CYS A 66 12.40 -46.64 17.00
C CYS A 66 12.99 -48.06 17.21
N GLY A 67 12.94 -48.60 18.42
CA GLY A 67 13.35 -49.98 18.75
C GLY A 67 14.75 -50.33 18.25
N GLN A 68 14.85 -51.34 17.38
CA GLN A 68 16.12 -51.81 16.80
C GLN A 68 16.90 -50.72 16.05
N TYR A 69 16.21 -49.70 15.53
CA TYR A 69 16.83 -48.59 14.80
C TYR A 69 17.33 -47.45 15.70
N ALA A 70 17.21 -47.55 17.02
CA ALA A 70 17.63 -46.49 17.95
C ALA A 70 19.11 -46.06 17.78
N ASN A 71 20.00 -46.98 17.35
CA ASN A 71 21.40 -46.67 17.09
C ASN A 71 21.62 -45.84 15.80
N ASP A 72 20.70 -45.89 14.85
CA ASP A 72 20.71 -45.10 13.60
C ASP A 72 20.10 -43.70 13.79
N VAL A 73 19.46 -43.43 14.95
CA VAL A 73 18.76 -42.16 15.21
C VAL A 73 19.75 -41.07 15.62
N GLN A 74 19.65 -39.92 14.95
CA GLN A 74 20.38 -38.71 15.29
C GLN A 74 19.39 -37.61 15.69
N PHE A 75 19.59 -36.98 16.85
CA PHE A 75 18.86 -35.77 17.21
C PHE A 75 19.61 -34.55 16.70
N VAL A 76 18.88 -33.58 16.12
CA VAL A 76 19.43 -32.33 15.58
C VAL A 76 18.62 -31.17 16.13
N LEU A 77 19.27 -30.18 16.72
CA LEU A 77 18.63 -28.94 17.14
C LEU A 77 18.54 -28.01 15.92
N ARG A 78 17.32 -27.74 15.43
CA ARG A 78 17.09 -26.82 14.30
C ARG A 78 16.46 -25.53 14.81
N ARG A 79 17.06 -24.38 14.45
CA ARG A 79 16.49 -23.06 14.74
C ARG A 79 15.31 -22.79 13.80
N THR A 80 14.23 -22.22 14.32
CA THR A 80 12.93 -22.05 13.62
C THR A 80 12.39 -20.61 13.79
N GLY A 81 13.28 -19.65 14.02
CA GLY A 81 12.97 -18.23 14.08
C GLY A 81 14.24 -17.37 14.10
N PRO A 82 14.10 -16.05 13.88
CA PRO A 82 15.19 -15.10 14.03
C PRO A 82 15.72 -15.11 15.48
N SER A 83 17.03 -14.88 15.63
CA SER A 83 17.61 -14.64 16.95
C SER A 83 17.40 -13.18 17.37
N VAL A 84 17.48 -12.91 18.66
CA VAL A 84 17.56 -11.54 19.20
C VAL A 84 19.02 -11.03 19.21
N ALA A 85 19.97 -11.85 18.75
CA ALA A 85 21.41 -11.63 18.87
C ALA A 85 22.09 -11.17 17.57
N GLU A 86 21.53 -11.49 16.40
CA GLU A 86 22.09 -11.09 15.10
C GLU A 86 21.46 -9.78 14.63
N ARG A 87 22.15 -8.66 14.92
CA ARG A 87 21.95 -7.39 14.20
C ARG A 87 22.90 -7.33 12.99
N PRO A 88 22.46 -7.58 11.75
CA PRO A 88 23.10 -6.93 10.61
C PRO A 88 22.85 -5.41 10.72
N SER A 89 23.85 -4.61 10.32
CA SER A 89 23.63 -3.21 9.98
C SER A 89 23.26 -3.09 8.50
N SER A 90 22.83 -1.90 8.07
CA SER A 90 22.22 -1.57 6.76
C SER A 90 20.78 -2.07 6.52
N GLU A 91 19.86 -1.11 6.60
CA GLU A 91 19.13 -0.61 5.42
C GLU A 91 18.23 -1.60 4.64
N GLY A 92 16.91 -1.52 4.89
CA GLY A 92 15.92 -2.26 4.08
C GLY A 92 14.52 -2.44 4.68
N ALA A 93 13.75 -1.35 4.83
CA ALA A 93 12.30 -1.31 5.12
C ALA A 93 11.76 -1.96 6.44
N PRO A 94 10.64 -1.47 7.00
CA PRO A 94 10.02 -2.07 8.18
C PRO A 94 9.16 -3.30 7.82
N GLN A 95 9.78 -4.46 7.62
CA GLN A 95 9.04 -5.70 7.40
C GLN A 95 8.27 -6.11 8.68
N ALA A 96 6.94 -6.20 8.57
CA ALA A 96 6.08 -6.62 9.67
C ALA A 96 6.38 -8.08 10.12
N PRO A 97 6.25 -8.41 11.41
CA PRO A 97 6.66 -9.70 11.94
C PRO A 97 5.83 -10.85 11.36
N GLU A 98 6.50 -11.81 10.71
CA GLU A 98 5.85 -12.97 10.10
C GLU A 98 5.04 -13.78 11.13
N ARG A 99 3.72 -13.77 10.97
CA ARG A 99 2.82 -14.61 11.76
C ARG A 99 2.94 -16.06 11.29
N THR A 100 3.56 -16.88 12.14
CA THR A 100 3.82 -18.31 11.89
C THR A 100 2.58 -19.09 11.45
N PHE A 101 2.76 -20.01 10.50
CA PHE A 101 1.77 -20.86 9.83
C PHE A 101 0.93 -21.83 10.71
N ILE A 102 0.87 -21.63 12.03
CA ILE A 102 0.03 -22.40 12.95
C ILE A 102 -0.93 -21.42 13.64
N ARG A 103 -2.11 -21.24 13.04
CA ARG A 103 -3.20 -20.46 13.63
C ARG A 103 -3.89 -21.31 14.68
N ALA A 104 -3.49 -21.15 15.95
CA ALA A 104 -4.08 -21.83 17.09
C ALA A 104 -5.51 -21.32 17.37
N SER A 105 -6.47 -21.82 16.59
CA SER A 105 -7.91 -21.53 16.77
C SER A 105 -8.46 -22.24 18.00
N LEU A 106 -8.46 -21.53 19.12
CA LEU A 106 -9.17 -21.91 20.35
C LEU A 106 -10.71 -21.75 20.17
N PRO A 107 -11.54 -22.29 21.07
CA PRO A 107 -12.59 -23.22 20.66
C PRO A 107 -13.84 -22.59 20.05
N ILE A 108 -14.39 -23.28 19.04
CA ILE A 108 -15.75 -23.06 18.55
C ILE A 108 -16.73 -23.39 19.69
N LYS A 109 -17.48 -22.38 20.14
CA LYS A 109 -18.52 -22.53 21.16
C LYS A 109 -19.77 -23.13 20.50
N PRO A 110 -20.25 -24.34 20.88
CA PRO A 110 -21.37 -24.97 20.20
C PRO A 110 -22.68 -24.22 20.50
N ARG A 111 -23.35 -23.72 19.46
CA ARG A 111 -24.78 -23.36 19.52
C ARG A 111 -25.62 -24.62 19.23
N PRO A 112 -26.68 -24.92 19.99
CA PRO A 112 -27.58 -26.02 19.67
C PRO A 112 -28.39 -25.72 18.41
N ALA A 113 -28.79 -26.76 17.68
CA ALA A 113 -29.60 -26.61 16.48
C ALA A 113 -31.11 -26.75 16.78
N SER A 114 -31.91 -25.79 16.34
CA SER A 114 -33.34 -25.99 16.06
C SER A 114 -33.89 -24.91 15.13
N THR A 115 -34.50 -25.37 14.02
CA THR A 115 -35.61 -24.76 13.26
C THR A 115 -35.50 -23.35 12.63
N ASP A 116 -36.02 -23.32 11.40
CA ASP A 116 -36.72 -22.23 10.70
C ASP A 116 -36.02 -20.89 10.40
N ALA A 117 -35.65 -20.74 9.12
CA ALA A 117 -35.32 -19.46 8.51
C ALA A 117 -36.58 -18.73 8.01
N PRO A 118 -36.71 -17.41 8.28
CA PRO A 118 -37.49 -16.51 7.45
C PRO A 118 -36.61 -15.54 6.66
N ARG A 119 -36.67 -15.71 5.35
CA ARG A 119 -36.32 -14.81 4.24
C ARG A 119 -35.91 -13.37 4.58
N SER A 120 -34.82 -12.94 3.95
CA SER A 120 -34.40 -11.52 3.80
C SER A 120 -35.57 -10.58 3.47
N ARG A 121 -35.54 -9.38 4.06
CA ARG A 121 -36.31 -8.20 3.67
C ARG A 121 -35.40 -6.98 3.61
N GLU A 122 -35.64 -6.13 2.62
CA GLU A 122 -34.78 -4.99 2.28
C GLU A 122 -34.90 -3.83 3.29
N PRO A 123 -33.81 -3.10 3.58
CA PRO A 123 -33.82 -1.98 4.52
C PRO A 123 -34.44 -0.71 3.89
N LYS A 124 -35.77 -0.58 3.97
CA LYS A 124 -36.47 0.65 3.55
C LYS A 124 -36.30 1.79 4.57
N LYS A 125 -35.24 2.59 4.41
CA LYS A 125 -35.05 3.86 5.12
C LYS A 125 -35.68 5.03 4.35
N SER A 126 -36.77 5.60 4.86
CA SER A 126 -37.18 7.01 4.60
C SER A 126 -38.37 7.43 5.47
N MET A 127 -38.08 7.75 6.74
CA MET A 127 -38.95 8.62 7.55
C MET A 127 -38.09 9.78 8.07
N THR A 128 -38.00 10.84 7.26
CA THR A 128 -37.41 12.10 7.69
C THR A 128 -38.28 12.76 8.75
N PHE A 129 -37.63 13.15 9.84
CA PHE A 129 -38.20 13.96 10.92
C PHE A 129 -38.64 15.32 10.39
N ASN A 130 -39.96 15.57 10.38
CA ASN A 130 -40.54 16.89 10.19
C ASN A 130 -41.11 17.37 11.53
N LEU A 131 -40.51 18.43 12.09
CA LEU A 131 -41.17 19.23 13.10
C LEU A 131 -42.41 19.91 12.49
N GLY A 132 -43.41 20.22 13.32
CA GLY A 132 -44.64 20.87 12.88
C GLY A 132 -44.43 22.29 12.32
N PRO A 133 -45.53 22.93 11.87
CA PRO A 133 -46.26 23.71 12.89
C PRO A 133 -47.80 23.66 12.78
N ALA A 134 -48.42 24.23 13.83
CA ALA A 134 -49.73 24.88 13.80
C ALA A 134 -50.98 24.08 13.35
N GLY A 135 -51.59 23.37 14.31
CA GLY A 135 -52.98 23.56 14.75
C GLY A 135 -54.16 23.27 13.80
N ASP A 136 -55.15 22.52 14.31
CA ASP A 136 -56.53 22.47 13.78
C ASP A 136 -57.54 22.51 14.97
N PRO A 137 -58.59 23.35 14.98
CA PRO A 137 -59.29 23.73 16.22
C PRO A 137 -60.59 22.96 16.51
N PHE A 138 -60.57 21.62 16.48
CA PHE A 138 -61.79 20.78 16.60
C PHE A 138 -62.02 20.09 17.97
N ALA A 139 -61.90 20.84 19.07
CA ALA A 139 -62.28 20.36 20.42
C ALA A 139 -63.11 21.33 21.28
N MET A 140 -63.29 22.60 20.89
CA MET A 140 -63.90 23.63 21.76
C MET A 140 -65.23 24.23 21.24
N SER A 141 -65.95 23.50 20.39
CA SER A 141 -67.24 23.96 19.81
C SER A 141 -68.47 23.60 20.65
N ARG A 142 -68.45 22.52 21.45
CA ARG A 142 -69.63 22.09 22.25
C ARG A 142 -70.00 23.01 23.42
N TRP A 143 -69.04 23.74 23.99
CA TRP A 143 -69.30 24.63 25.14
C TRP A 143 -69.78 26.05 24.76
N ARG A 144 -69.88 26.38 23.46
CA ARG A 144 -70.29 27.72 22.99
C ARG A 144 -71.78 27.84 22.65
N HIS A 145 -72.53 26.73 22.66
CA HIS A 145 -73.97 26.73 22.31
C HIS A 145 -74.93 26.99 23.48
N GLN A 146 -74.48 26.91 24.74
CA GLN A 146 -75.34 27.10 25.92
C GLN A 146 -75.36 28.55 26.47
N ALA A 147 -74.94 29.52 25.66
CA ALA A 147 -74.80 30.93 26.05
C ALA A 147 -75.57 31.91 25.14
N ARG A 148 -76.55 31.42 24.35
CA ARG A 148 -77.29 32.26 23.40
C ARG A 148 -78.77 31.87 23.18
N GLU A 149 -79.41 31.32 24.20
CA GLU A 149 -80.87 31.29 24.34
C GLU A 149 -81.22 31.87 25.72
N GLY A 150 -82.20 32.78 25.80
CA GLY A 150 -82.60 33.43 27.06
C GLY A 150 -82.30 34.92 27.22
N MET A 151 -82.29 35.69 26.13
CA MET A 151 -82.52 37.15 26.16
C MET A 151 -83.58 37.53 25.13
N ASP A 152 -84.31 38.62 25.42
CA ASP A 152 -85.60 39.07 24.87
C ASP A 152 -86.83 38.39 25.53
N LEU A 153 -87.79 39.13 26.12
CA LEU A 153 -87.92 40.59 26.31
C LEU A 153 -88.83 40.92 27.53
N GLU A 154 -88.67 42.13 28.10
CA GLU A 154 -89.59 42.83 29.04
C GLU A 154 -89.93 42.18 30.41
N GLY A 155 -90.32 43.01 31.40
CA GLY A 155 -91.23 42.52 32.47
C GLY A 155 -91.01 42.90 33.94
N GLY A 156 -89.99 43.68 34.31
CA GLY A 156 -89.93 44.38 35.60
C GLY A 156 -89.46 43.61 36.85
N GLY A 157 -88.96 44.38 37.83
CA GLY A 157 -88.66 43.93 39.20
C GLY A 157 -87.34 43.17 39.40
N VAL A 158 -86.31 43.86 39.90
CA VAL A 158 -85.16 43.18 40.53
C VAL A 158 -85.59 42.68 41.91
N LEU A 159 -86.31 41.56 41.93
CA LEU A 159 -86.41 40.76 43.15
C LEU A 159 -85.02 40.20 43.43
N GLN A 160 -84.44 40.58 44.58
CA GLN A 160 -83.32 39.85 45.16
C GLN A 160 -83.73 38.37 45.24
N PRO A 161 -82.98 37.43 44.63
CA PRO A 161 -83.34 36.01 44.67
C PRO A 161 -83.47 35.60 46.13
N SER A 162 -84.56 34.92 46.47
CA SER A 162 -84.83 34.61 47.88
C SER A 162 -83.66 33.83 48.48
N LYS A 163 -83.45 33.97 49.80
CA LYS A 163 -82.42 33.22 50.54
C LYS A 163 -82.47 31.71 50.22
N GLU A 164 -83.68 31.21 49.97
CA GLU A 164 -83.99 29.84 49.56
C GLU A 164 -83.61 29.50 48.10
N GLU A 165 -83.69 30.45 47.16
CA GLU A 165 -83.15 30.28 45.80
C GLU A 165 -81.62 30.31 45.79
N LEU A 166 -81.00 31.18 46.59
CA LEU A 166 -79.55 31.22 46.71
C LEU A 166 -79.02 29.91 47.32
N PHE A 167 -79.63 29.37 48.37
CA PHE A 167 -79.25 28.05 48.88
C PHE A 167 -79.46 26.93 47.85
N ARG A 168 -80.59 26.90 47.13
CA ARG A 168 -80.81 25.90 46.07
C ARG A 168 -79.82 26.02 44.89
N ARG A 169 -79.33 27.23 44.58
CA ARG A 169 -78.24 27.44 43.61
C ARG A 169 -76.89 26.95 44.17
N VAL A 170 -76.55 27.31 45.40
CA VAL A 170 -75.30 26.88 46.07
C VAL A 170 -75.24 25.36 46.21
N LEU A 171 -76.34 24.70 46.60
CA LEU A 171 -76.40 23.23 46.68
C LEU A 171 -76.20 22.56 45.32
N ARG A 172 -76.82 23.08 44.25
CA ARG A 172 -76.57 22.59 42.88
C ARG A 172 -75.13 22.84 42.41
N GLN A 173 -74.55 23.99 42.73
CA GLN A 173 -73.16 24.29 42.41
C GLN A 173 -72.19 23.39 43.20
N GLN A 174 -72.53 23.07 44.45
CA GLN A 174 -71.76 22.13 45.28
C GLN A 174 -71.83 20.71 44.69
N GLU A 175 -73.00 20.22 44.32
CA GLU A 175 -73.20 18.94 43.62
C GLU A 175 -72.45 18.88 42.27
N GLN A 176 -72.50 19.96 41.49
CA GLN A 176 -71.72 20.11 40.25
C GLN A 176 -70.21 20.10 40.49
N LEU A 177 -69.71 20.73 41.56
CA LEU A 177 -68.30 20.66 41.92
C LEU A 177 -67.88 19.25 42.35
N HIS A 178 -68.65 18.57 43.20
CA HIS A 178 -68.33 17.20 43.65
C HIS A 178 -68.31 16.19 42.48
N SER A 179 -69.19 16.36 41.48
CA SER A 179 -69.21 15.53 40.27
C SER A 179 -68.05 15.83 39.30
N LEU A 180 -67.58 17.09 39.23
CA LEU A 180 -66.37 17.44 38.49
C LEU A 180 -65.09 16.96 39.20
N GLU A 181 -65.06 17.02 40.53
CA GLU A 181 -63.98 16.51 41.38
C GLU A 181 -63.83 14.99 41.22
N ALA A 182 -64.92 14.23 41.38
CA ALA A 182 -64.92 12.78 41.13
C ALA A 182 -64.59 12.39 39.67
N HIS A 183 -64.92 13.24 38.69
CA HIS A 183 -64.48 13.03 37.30
C HIS A 183 -62.97 13.30 37.14
N GLY A 184 -62.45 14.30 37.84
CA GLY A 184 -61.01 14.57 37.95
C GLY A 184 -60.25 13.39 38.55
N ASP A 185 -60.71 12.86 39.69
CA ASP A 185 -60.15 11.65 40.33
C ASP A 185 -60.11 10.45 39.37
N THR A 186 -61.17 10.29 38.56
CA THR A 186 -61.26 9.22 37.55
C THR A 186 -60.19 9.40 36.47
N LEU A 187 -60.05 10.63 35.93
CA LEU A 187 -59.04 10.94 34.91
C LEU A 187 -57.61 10.87 35.45
N GLU A 188 -57.37 11.27 36.71
CA GLU A 188 -56.08 11.07 37.38
C GLU A 188 -55.75 9.59 37.54
N MET A 189 -56.72 8.76 37.91
CA MET A 189 -56.53 7.31 38.03
C MET A 189 -56.24 6.66 36.67
N ASP A 190 -56.96 7.05 35.62
CA ASP A 190 -56.67 6.62 34.24
C ASP A 190 -55.26 7.05 33.80
N LEU A 191 -54.85 8.30 34.03
CA LEU A 191 -53.51 8.79 33.71
C LEU A 191 -52.42 7.96 34.40
N ARG A 192 -52.56 7.70 35.69
CA ARG A 192 -51.62 6.87 36.49
C ARG A 192 -51.55 5.43 35.94
N LEU A 193 -52.65 4.89 35.41
CA LEU A 193 -52.68 3.58 34.74
C LEU A 193 -51.97 3.60 33.38
N TRP A 194 -52.21 4.63 32.55
CA TRP A 194 -51.54 4.82 31.25
C TRP A 194 -50.03 5.03 31.39
N GLU A 195 -49.59 5.76 32.42
CA GLU A 195 -48.19 5.95 32.77
C GLU A 195 -47.55 4.62 33.18
N ARG A 196 -48.12 3.95 34.18
CA ARG A 196 -47.63 2.65 34.68
C ARG A 196 -47.57 1.58 33.59
N GLY A 197 -48.53 1.57 32.67
CA GLY A 197 -48.57 0.67 31.51
C GLY A 197 -47.55 0.99 30.41
N ARG A 198 -47.11 2.25 30.29
CA ARG A 198 -45.99 2.61 29.38
C ARG A 198 -44.65 2.24 29.98
N PHE A 199 -44.33 2.76 31.17
CA PHE A 199 -42.99 2.63 31.75
C PHE A 199 -42.57 1.17 31.96
N SER A 200 -43.45 0.34 32.52
CA SER A 200 -43.13 -1.07 32.84
C SER A 200 -42.86 -1.98 31.63
N GLY A 201 -43.31 -1.62 30.42
CA GLY A 201 -42.98 -2.36 29.20
C GLY A 201 -41.83 -1.73 28.42
N GLN A 202 -41.77 -0.41 28.38
CA GLN A 202 -40.78 0.34 27.59
C GLN A 202 -39.38 0.28 28.20
N GLU A 203 -39.25 0.23 29.52
CA GLU A 203 -37.94 0.12 30.19
C GLU A 203 -37.27 -1.25 29.89
N ASP A 204 -38.02 -2.35 29.99
CA ASP A 204 -37.54 -3.70 29.62
C ASP A 204 -37.23 -3.82 28.12
N GLU A 205 -38.06 -3.22 27.25
CA GLU A 205 -37.80 -3.18 25.80
C GLU A 205 -36.54 -2.37 25.46
N ILE A 206 -36.33 -1.22 26.09
CA ILE A 206 -35.11 -0.41 25.93
C ILE A 206 -33.88 -1.20 26.40
N LEU A 207 -33.93 -1.84 27.57
CA LEU A 207 -32.80 -2.64 28.08
C LEU A 207 -32.48 -3.84 27.17
N TYR A 208 -33.49 -4.50 26.61
CA TYR A 208 -33.30 -5.55 25.60
C TYR A 208 -32.67 -5.01 24.31
N LEU A 209 -33.18 -3.89 23.78
CA LEU A 209 -32.67 -3.27 22.56
C LEU A 209 -31.23 -2.74 22.75
N GLU A 210 -30.89 -2.16 23.90
CA GLU A 210 -29.51 -1.77 24.21
C GLU A 210 -28.57 -2.98 24.28
N HIS A 211 -29.00 -4.09 24.90
CA HIS A 211 -28.20 -5.32 24.94
C HIS A 211 -28.00 -5.89 23.53
N LEU A 212 -29.04 -5.85 22.69
CA LEU A 212 -28.97 -6.26 21.29
C LEU A 212 -28.06 -5.34 20.46
N VAL A 213 -28.11 -4.02 20.65
CA VAL A 213 -27.20 -3.06 20.01
C VAL A 213 -25.76 -3.33 20.42
N ARG A 214 -25.47 -3.41 21.72
CA ARG A 214 -24.13 -3.73 22.25
C ARG A 214 -23.58 -5.05 21.72
N ARG A 215 -24.44 -6.06 21.54
CA ARG A 215 -24.05 -7.32 20.91
C ARG A 215 -23.80 -7.17 19.41
N ASN A 216 -24.66 -6.46 18.67
CA ASN A 216 -24.49 -6.21 17.24
C ASN A 216 -23.22 -5.40 16.96
N GLU A 217 -22.85 -4.46 17.85
CA GLU A 217 -21.57 -3.73 17.80
C GLU A 217 -20.37 -4.68 17.95
N THR A 218 -20.43 -5.65 18.86
CA THR A 218 -19.37 -6.67 18.97
C THR A 218 -19.32 -7.63 17.77
N GLU A 219 -20.46 -8.07 17.24
CA GLU A 219 -20.51 -8.95 16.06
C GLU A 219 -20.03 -8.20 14.79
N LEU A 220 -20.35 -6.89 14.65
CA LEU A 220 -19.81 -6.02 13.59
C LEU A 220 -18.29 -5.83 13.71
N GLY A 221 -17.77 -5.56 14.91
CA GLY A 221 -16.34 -5.39 15.15
C GLY A 221 -15.54 -6.66 14.85
N GLU A 222 -16.10 -7.85 15.13
CA GLU A 222 -15.54 -9.12 14.67
C GLU A 222 -15.55 -9.21 13.14
N GLU A 223 -16.66 -8.89 12.46
CA GLU A 223 -16.72 -8.89 10.98
C GLU A 223 -15.71 -7.93 10.34
N GLU A 224 -15.54 -6.71 10.87
CA GLU A 224 -14.56 -5.73 10.36
C GLU A 224 -13.11 -6.23 10.53
N PHE A 225 -12.81 -6.89 11.65
CA PHE A 225 -11.53 -7.57 11.86
C PHE A 225 -11.33 -8.71 10.85
N TRP A 226 -12.33 -9.57 10.65
CA TRP A 226 -12.28 -10.68 9.69
C TRP A 226 -12.12 -10.21 8.24
N GLN A 227 -12.82 -9.14 7.84
CA GLN A 227 -12.64 -8.51 6.53
C GLN A 227 -11.22 -7.95 6.37
N THR A 228 -10.61 -7.44 7.44
CA THR A 228 -9.25 -6.86 7.41
C THR A 228 -8.16 -7.93 7.33
N GLU A 229 -8.24 -9.00 8.14
CA GLU A 229 -7.34 -10.15 8.02
C GLU A 229 -7.51 -10.87 6.66
N LEU A 230 -8.74 -10.96 6.12
CA LEU A 230 -9.00 -11.51 4.79
C LEU A 230 -8.46 -10.64 3.65
N ARG A 231 -8.46 -9.31 3.79
CA ARG A 231 -7.76 -8.41 2.87
C ARG A 231 -6.26 -8.69 2.92
N LEU A 232 -5.66 -8.63 4.11
CA LEU A 232 -4.22 -8.82 4.31
C LEU A 232 -3.72 -10.17 3.79
N GLU A 233 -4.41 -11.27 4.09
CA GLU A 233 -3.97 -12.60 3.62
C GLU A 233 -4.04 -12.73 2.09
N LYS A 234 -5.01 -12.09 1.42
CA LYS A 234 -5.03 -12.01 -0.06
C LYS A 234 -3.85 -11.20 -0.60
N GLU A 235 -3.40 -10.16 0.09
CA GLU A 235 -2.22 -9.40 -0.34
C GLU A 235 -0.95 -10.25 -0.18
N CYS A 236 -0.79 -10.92 0.97
CA CYS A 236 0.27 -11.89 1.22
C CYS A 236 0.23 -13.08 0.24
N GLU A 237 -0.95 -13.53 -0.20
CA GLU A 237 -1.10 -14.56 -1.23
C GLU A 237 -0.57 -14.06 -2.58
N ARG A 238 -0.96 -12.86 -3.03
CA ARG A 238 -0.42 -12.26 -4.27
C ARG A 238 1.11 -12.16 -4.22
N GLU A 239 1.69 -11.67 -3.14
CA GLU A 239 3.15 -11.59 -3.01
C GLU A 239 3.82 -12.97 -3.11
N ARG A 240 3.25 -14.01 -2.49
CA ARG A 240 3.79 -15.38 -2.57
C ARG A 240 3.64 -15.93 -3.99
N GLN A 241 2.53 -15.66 -4.68
CA GLN A 241 2.34 -15.99 -6.09
C GLN A 241 3.34 -15.24 -7.00
N GLU A 242 3.69 -13.99 -6.67
CA GLU A 242 4.70 -13.19 -7.40
C GLU A 242 6.11 -13.73 -7.20
N ARG A 243 6.49 -14.04 -5.96
CA ARG A 243 7.76 -14.73 -5.65
C ARG A 243 7.86 -16.07 -6.39
N VAL A 244 6.79 -16.86 -6.43
CA VAL A 244 6.74 -18.12 -7.20
C VAL A 244 6.83 -17.89 -8.71
N ARG A 245 6.19 -16.84 -9.26
CA ARG A 245 6.30 -16.48 -10.69
C ARG A 245 7.72 -16.04 -11.06
N SER A 246 8.35 -15.19 -10.25
CA SER A 246 9.73 -14.75 -10.42
C SER A 246 10.72 -15.92 -10.35
N LEU A 247 10.57 -16.81 -9.37
CA LEU A 247 11.41 -18.01 -9.27
C LEU A 247 11.26 -18.93 -10.48
N ARG A 248 10.04 -19.14 -11.00
CA ARG A 248 9.81 -19.90 -12.25
C ARG A 248 10.50 -19.26 -13.45
N ALA A 249 10.34 -17.95 -13.66
CA ALA A 249 11.03 -17.23 -14.73
C ALA A 249 12.56 -17.41 -14.63
N SER A 250 13.16 -17.25 -13.45
CA SER A 250 14.60 -17.46 -13.27
C SER A 250 15.04 -18.92 -13.53
N LEU A 251 14.20 -19.91 -13.19
CA LEU A 251 14.48 -21.31 -13.49
C LEU A 251 14.37 -21.59 -15.00
N GLU A 252 13.44 -20.95 -15.71
CA GLU A 252 13.30 -21.01 -17.16
C GLU A 252 14.50 -20.34 -17.86
N GLU A 253 14.98 -19.19 -17.35
CA GLU A 253 16.21 -18.51 -17.80
C GLU A 253 17.46 -19.40 -17.62
N TYR A 254 17.66 -19.98 -16.42
CA TYR A 254 18.78 -20.91 -16.19
C TYR A 254 18.66 -22.18 -17.05
N THR A 255 17.45 -22.67 -17.27
CA THR A 255 17.19 -23.84 -18.14
C THR A 255 17.56 -23.53 -19.60
N GLN A 256 17.12 -22.37 -20.12
CA GLN A 256 17.52 -21.89 -21.44
C GLN A 256 19.04 -21.73 -21.54
N ARG A 257 19.68 -21.16 -20.51
CA ARG A 257 21.15 -20.99 -20.49
C ARG A 257 21.90 -22.33 -20.45
N ILE A 258 21.35 -23.36 -19.80
CA ILE A 258 21.92 -24.72 -19.85
C ILE A 258 21.82 -25.28 -21.28
N TYR A 259 20.68 -25.12 -21.97
CA TYR A 259 20.54 -25.54 -23.37
C TYR A 259 21.45 -24.76 -24.34
N GLU A 260 21.64 -23.44 -24.13
CA GLU A 260 22.63 -22.68 -24.90
C GLU A 260 24.06 -23.21 -24.72
N LEU A 261 24.42 -23.59 -23.49
CA LEU A 261 25.75 -24.09 -23.18
C LEU A 261 25.95 -25.54 -23.65
N SER A 262 24.92 -26.39 -23.64
CA SER A 262 25.00 -27.73 -24.23
C SER A 262 25.15 -27.65 -25.74
N ALA A 263 24.33 -26.86 -26.44
CA ALA A 263 24.43 -26.68 -27.88
C ALA A 263 25.79 -26.10 -28.33
N ARG A 264 26.36 -25.15 -27.57
CA ARG A 264 27.73 -24.66 -27.80
C ARG A 264 28.79 -25.74 -27.56
N THR A 265 28.60 -26.61 -26.58
CA THR A 265 29.52 -27.72 -26.27
C THR A 265 29.46 -28.79 -27.36
N GLU A 266 28.26 -29.13 -27.84
CA GLU A 266 28.03 -30.04 -28.96
C GLU A 266 28.67 -29.52 -30.25
N ALA A 267 28.45 -28.24 -30.60
CA ALA A 267 29.07 -27.63 -31.78
C ALA A 267 30.61 -27.62 -31.71
N LEU A 268 31.20 -27.34 -30.55
CA LEU A 268 32.65 -27.43 -30.35
C LEU A 268 33.17 -28.89 -30.41
N GLN A 269 32.37 -29.87 -29.97
CA GLN A 269 32.71 -31.28 -30.12
C GLN A 269 32.65 -31.74 -31.58
N GLU A 270 31.71 -31.23 -32.38
CA GLU A 270 31.66 -31.47 -33.84
C GLU A 270 32.84 -30.80 -34.55
N GLU A 271 33.19 -29.55 -34.20
CA GLU A 271 34.34 -28.84 -34.76
C GLU A 271 35.65 -29.57 -34.47
N ILE A 272 35.87 -30.04 -33.23
CA ILE A 272 37.05 -30.84 -32.85
C ILE A 272 37.08 -32.17 -33.62
N GLN A 273 35.94 -32.86 -33.78
CA GLN A 273 35.87 -34.10 -34.56
C GLN A 273 36.17 -33.86 -36.05
N TRP A 274 35.65 -32.78 -36.63
CA TRP A 274 35.92 -32.39 -38.00
C TRP A 274 37.38 -32.02 -38.22
N GLU A 275 37.98 -31.21 -37.32
CA GLU A 275 39.38 -30.82 -37.41
C GLU A 275 40.33 -32.02 -37.24
N MET A 276 40.00 -32.96 -36.36
CA MET A 276 40.72 -34.24 -36.22
C MET A 276 40.62 -35.10 -37.48
N ALA A 277 39.44 -35.16 -38.11
CA ALA A 277 39.26 -35.87 -39.38
C ALA A 277 40.00 -35.21 -40.55
N GLU A 278 40.02 -33.88 -40.62
CA GLU A 278 40.80 -33.13 -41.62
C GLU A 278 42.31 -33.25 -41.42
N ARG A 279 42.80 -33.25 -40.16
CA ARG A 279 44.21 -33.57 -39.89
C ARG A 279 44.56 -34.99 -40.33
N ALA A 280 43.67 -35.96 -40.13
CA ALA A 280 43.87 -37.34 -40.59
C ALA A 280 43.89 -37.48 -42.13
N LYS A 281 43.17 -36.62 -42.87
CA LYS A 281 43.25 -36.53 -44.34
C LYS A 281 44.53 -35.82 -44.80
N ARG A 282 44.83 -34.64 -44.26
CA ARG A 282 46.05 -33.87 -44.57
C ARG A 282 47.34 -34.60 -44.19
N GLY A 283 47.30 -35.52 -43.22
CA GLY A 283 48.39 -36.44 -42.91
C GLY A 283 48.69 -37.48 -44.02
N LYS A 284 47.85 -37.59 -45.04
CA LYS A 284 48.07 -38.42 -46.25
C LYS A 284 48.31 -37.60 -47.51
N GLU A 285 47.73 -36.41 -47.62
CA GLU A 285 47.76 -35.60 -48.85
C GLU A 285 48.05 -34.12 -48.56
N ILE A 286 48.90 -33.53 -49.42
CA ILE A 286 49.28 -32.10 -49.59
C ILE A 286 50.73 -31.75 -49.15
N PRO A 287 51.60 -31.30 -50.09
CA PRO A 287 52.85 -30.64 -49.76
C PRO A 287 52.65 -29.33 -48.98
N VAL A 288 53.56 -29.05 -48.04
CA VAL A 288 53.54 -27.81 -47.24
C VAL A 288 53.65 -26.59 -48.18
N PRO A 289 52.73 -25.60 -48.10
CA PRO A 289 52.86 -24.35 -48.86
C PRO A 289 54.15 -23.62 -48.45
N SER A 290 54.81 -22.93 -49.38
CA SER A 290 56.14 -22.40 -49.11
C SER A 290 56.10 -21.36 -47.96
N PRO A 291 57.13 -21.28 -47.12
CA PRO A 291 57.16 -20.30 -46.02
C PRO A 291 56.98 -18.86 -46.54
N THR A 292 57.53 -18.57 -47.72
CA THR A 292 57.32 -17.32 -48.47
C THR A 292 55.86 -16.98 -48.75
N GLU A 293 55.03 -17.94 -49.16
CA GLU A 293 53.60 -17.69 -49.43
C GLU A 293 52.82 -17.40 -48.13
N LEU A 294 53.20 -18.04 -47.03
CA LEU A 294 52.64 -17.77 -45.69
C LEU A 294 53.08 -16.40 -45.17
N GLU A 295 54.35 -16.03 -45.38
CA GLU A 295 54.90 -14.72 -45.02
C GLU A 295 54.24 -13.58 -45.82
N ASP A 296 54.02 -13.74 -47.13
CA ASP A 296 53.33 -12.75 -47.96
C ASP A 296 51.86 -12.58 -47.56
N MET A 297 51.14 -13.68 -47.25
CA MET A 297 49.78 -13.61 -46.74
C MET A 297 49.71 -12.94 -45.36
N ALA A 298 50.63 -13.26 -44.45
CA ALA A 298 50.74 -12.59 -43.15
C ALA A 298 51.06 -11.10 -43.29
N ALA A 299 51.99 -10.74 -44.19
CA ALA A 299 52.33 -9.36 -44.49
C ALA A 299 51.16 -8.61 -45.14
N LYS A 300 50.30 -9.26 -45.94
CA LYS A 300 49.07 -8.66 -46.45
C LYS A 300 48.07 -8.41 -45.32
N MET A 301 47.73 -9.43 -44.52
CA MET A 301 46.81 -9.30 -43.38
C MET A 301 47.27 -8.23 -42.39
N LYS A 302 48.59 -8.10 -42.15
CA LYS A 302 49.15 -7.03 -41.31
C LYS A 302 48.89 -5.64 -41.88
N ARG A 303 49.09 -5.41 -43.19
CA ARG A 303 48.79 -4.12 -43.84
C ARG A 303 47.30 -3.79 -43.79
N ASP A 304 46.44 -4.80 -44.01
CA ASP A 304 44.98 -4.64 -43.94
C ASP A 304 44.53 -4.31 -42.51
N LEU A 305 45.13 -4.94 -41.48
CA LEU A 305 44.89 -4.63 -40.07
C LEU A 305 45.38 -3.22 -39.70
N GLU A 306 46.59 -2.82 -40.12
CA GLU A 306 47.11 -1.47 -39.91
C GLU A 306 46.24 -0.39 -40.57
N ALA A 307 45.70 -0.67 -41.76
CA ALA A 307 44.73 0.21 -42.42
C ALA A 307 43.41 0.30 -41.63
N LYS A 308 42.94 -0.80 -41.04
CA LYS A 308 41.74 -0.82 -40.19
C LYS A 308 41.94 -0.11 -38.84
N VAL A 309 43.13 -0.20 -38.23
CA VAL A 309 43.47 0.58 -37.02
C VAL A 309 43.54 2.08 -37.32
N LYS A 310 44.10 2.47 -38.48
CA LYS A 310 44.08 3.87 -38.96
C LYS A 310 42.65 4.36 -39.24
N GLN A 311 41.78 3.50 -39.78
CA GLN A 311 40.36 3.80 -39.95
C GLN A 311 39.63 3.96 -38.60
N GLY A 312 39.89 3.07 -37.63
CA GLY A 312 39.31 3.13 -36.29
C GLY A 312 39.69 4.42 -35.54
N THR A 313 40.99 4.70 -35.44
CA THR A 313 41.50 5.92 -34.78
C THR A 313 41.02 7.22 -35.42
N GLN A 314 40.80 7.25 -36.75
CA GLN A 314 40.15 8.38 -37.40
C GLN A 314 38.67 8.51 -37.01
N LEU A 315 37.93 7.40 -36.89
CA LEU A 315 36.54 7.42 -36.44
C LEU A 315 36.41 7.80 -34.97
N GLU A 316 37.31 7.34 -34.10
CA GLU A 316 37.40 7.75 -32.69
C GLU A 316 37.64 9.25 -32.56
N SER A 317 38.56 9.82 -33.34
CA SER A 317 38.80 11.27 -33.40
C SER A 317 37.59 12.05 -33.91
N ASN A 318 36.87 11.51 -34.90
CA ASN A 318 35.63 12.11 -35.40
C ASN A 318 34.51 12.06 -34.34
N LEU A 319 34.37 10.95 -33.60
CA LEU A 319 33.38 10.79 -32.53
C LEU A 319 33.66 11.78 -31.39
N ALA A 320 34.89 11.86 -30.89
CA ALA A 320 35.27 12.84 -29.87
C ALA A 320 35.02 14.30 -30.30
N SER A 321 35.18 14.61 -31.59
CA SER A 321 34.82 15.92 -32.15
C SER A 321 33.30 16.17 -32.16
N VAL A 322 32.48 15.15 -32.39
CA VAL A 322 31.01 15.24 -32.38
C VAL A 322 30.47 15.28 -30.94
N GLU A 323 31.05 14.50 -30.02
CA GLU A 323 30.75 14.53 -28.59
C GLU A 323 30.99 15.93 -28.01
N LYS A 324 32.16 16.53 -28.26
CA LYS A 324 32.45 17.90 -27.83
C LYS A 324 31.47 18.93 -28.40
N ALA A 325 31.09 18.80 -29.67
CA ALA A 325 30.10 19.68 -30.31
C ALA A 325 28.69 19.48 -29.73
N LEU A 326 28.33 18.26 -29.32
CA LEU A 326 27.09 17.96 -28.62
C LEU A 326 27.06 18.58 -27.23
N GLU A 327 28.13 18.43 -26.43
CA GLU A 327 28.22 19.09 -25.12
C GLU A 327 28.14 20.63 -25.23
N GLU A 328 28.73 21.22 -26.27
CA GLU A 328 28.64 22.66 -26.55
C GLU A 328 27.21 23.07 -26.92
N ALA A 329 26.50 22.26 -27.72
CA ALA A 329 25.09 22.48 -28.01
C ALA A 329 24.20 22.33 -26.77
N GLU A 330 24.45 21.35 -25.89
CA GLU A 330 23.73 21.17 -24.64
C GLU A 330 23.91 22.36 -23.68
N ARG A 331 25.14 22.87 -23.53
CA ARG A 331 25.44 24.08 -22.74
C ARG A 331 24.70 25.31 -23.29
N ASN A 332 24.66 25.47 -24.61
CA ASN A 332 23.93 26.56 -25.25
C ASN A 332 22.40 26.44 -25.05
N LEU A 333 21.84 25.23 -25.14
CA LEU A 333 20.42 24.98 -24.86
C LEU A 333 20.07 25.22 -23.38
N GLN A 334 20.95 24.88 -22.45
CA GLN A 334 20.79 25.19 -21.02
C GLN A 334 20.79 26.71 -20.77
N ALA A 335 21.71 27.45 -21.40
CA ALA A 335 21.73 28.92 -21.33
C ALA A 335 20.44 29.54 -21.89
N GLN A 336 20.00 29.14 -23.10
CA GLN A 336 18.73 29.61 -23.68
C GLN A 336 17.51 29.25 -22.83
N THR A 337 17.54 28.11 -22.12
CA THR A 337 16.47 27.75 -21.18
C THR A 337 16.44 28.69 -19.97
N GLN A 338 17.60 29.09 -19.45
CA GLN A 338 17.71 30.07 -18.36
C GLN A 338 17.25 31.47 -18.80
N GLU A 339 17.68 31.94 -19.97
CA GLU A 339 17.20 33.18 -20.59
C GLU A 339 15.66 33.17 -20.76
N LEU A 340 15.09 32.07 -21.25
CA LEU A 340 13.64 31.90 -21.38
C LEU A 340 12.92 31.89 -20.02
N GLU A 341 13.51 31.33 -18.97
CA GLU A 341 12.95 31.43 -17.62
C GLU A 341 13.00 32.86 -17.07
N GLU A 342 14.07 33.60 -17.31
CA GLU A 342 14.23 34.99 -16.89
C GLU A 342 13.22 35.89 -17.59
N LEU A 343 13.10 35.79 -18.92
CA LEU A 343 12.05 36.46 -19.69
C LEU A 343 10.63 36.03 -19.25
N ASN A 344 10.44 34.80 -18.77
CA ASN A 344 9.16 34.36 -18.21
C ASN A 344 8.88 34.99 -16.83
N LYS A 345 9.92 35.17 -15.99
CA LYS A 345 9.83 35.88 -14.70
C LYS A 345 9.49 37.37 -14.93
N GLU A 346 10.19 38.02 -15.86
CA GLU A 346 9.91 39.40 -16.29
C GLU A 346 8.50 39.55 -16.87
N LEU A 347 8.09 38.67 -17.79
CA LEU A 347 6.73 38.71 -18.36
C LEU A 347 5.64 38.54 -17.27
N ARG A 348 5.85 37.67 -16.28
CA ARG A 348 4.95 37.56 -15.12
C ARG A 348 4.94 38.83 -14.28
N GLN A 349 6.09 39.47 -14.07
CA GLN A 349 6.21 40.73 -13.34
C GLN A 349 5.49 41.88 -14.07
N CYS A 350 5.66 42.00 -15.39
CA CYS A 350 4.96 42.96 -16.23
C CYS A 350 3.44 42.71 -16.25
N ASN A 351 2.99 41.45 -16.39
CA ASN A 351 1.58 41.09 -16.33
C ASN A 351 0.97 41.38 -14.95
N LEU A 352 1.70 41.12 -13.86
CA LEU A 352 1.30 41.46 -12.49
C LEU A 352 1.22 42.98 -12.31
N GLN A 353 2.20 43.74 -12.81
CA GLN A 353 2.19 45.20 -12.77
C GLN A 353 1.02 45.79 -13.57
N GLN A 354 0.71 45.22 -14.74
CA GLN A 354 -0.46 45.60 -15.54
C GLN A 354 -1.78 45.28 -14.80
N PHE A 355 -1.88 44.10 -14.18
CA PHE A 355 -3.04 43.73 -13.35
C PHE A 355 -3.20 44.66 -12.14
N ILE A 356 -2.09 45.05 -11.49
CA ILE A 356 -2.08 46.03 -10.41
C ILE A 356 -2.48 47.42 -10.90
N GLN A 357 -2.08 47.84 -12.11
CA GLN A 357 -2.56 49.12 -12.68
C GLN A 357 -4.06 49.08 -13.05
N GLN A 358 -4.55 47.96 -13.58
CA GLN A 358 -5.95 47.79 -13.97
C GLN A 358 -6.90 47.66 -12.76
N THR A 359 -6.43 47.04 -11.67
CA THR A 359 -7.20 46.86 -10.43
C THR A 359 -6.99 48.01 -9.45
N GLY A 360 -5.78 48.58 -9.43
CA GLY A 360 -5.31 49.65 -8.54
C GLY A 360 -5.54 51.06 -9.06
N ALA A 361 -6.69 51.31 -9.70
CA ALA A 361 -7.15 52.67 -10.02
C ALA A 361 -7.58 53.48 -8.76
N THR A 362 -7.09 53.10 -7.57
CA THR A 362 -7.22 53.80 -6.29
C THR A 362 -5.91 53.59 -5.49
N VAL A 363 -5.61 54.50 -4.55
CA VAL A 363 -4.41 54.49 -3.67
C VAL A 363 -3.09 54.96 -4.32
N THR A 364 -3.07 56.26 -4.65
CA THR A 364 -2.01 57.25 -4.31
C THR A 364 -0.52 56.86 -4.31
N VAL A 365 0.24 57.60 -5.12
CA VAL A 365 1.71 57.71 -5.16
C VAL A 365 2.33 58.18 -3.83
N LEU A 366 3.52 57.64 -3.50
CA LEU A 366 4.60 58.38 -2.81
C LEU A 366 5.97 58.01 -3.41
N GLN A 367 6.96 58.90 -3.27
CA GLN A 367 8.16 58.94 -4.13
C GLN A 367 9.42 59.39 -3.37
N ALA A 368 10.55 58.70 -3.59
CA ALA A 368 11.93 59.07 -3.25
C ALA A 368 12.84 58.41 -4.32
N ARG A 369 13.86 59.01 -4.96
CA ARG A 369 14.94 59.96 -4.55
C ARG A 369 15.96 59.25 -3.62
N SER A 370 17.27 59.20 -3.86
CA SER A 370 18.25 60.08 -4.57
C SER A 370 19.13 59.27 -5.56
N GLU A 371 19.55 59.73 -6.74
CA GLU A 371 20.53 60.78 -7.17
C GLU A 371 22.01 60.33 -7.27
N GLU A 372 22.62 60.54 -8.45
CA GLU A 372 24.05 60.88 -8.75
C GLU A 372 25.19 59.85 -8.49
N ASP A 373 26.32 59.80 -9.24
CA ASP A 373 26.67 60.19 -10.63
C ASP A 373 28.05 59.56 -11.04
N ALA A 374 28.48 59.72 -12.30
CA ALA A 374 29.85 59.64 -12.86
C ALA A 374 30.55 58.26 -13.17
N GLN A 375 30.98 58.17 -14.43
CA GLN A 375 31.99 57.25 -15.06
C GLN A 375 33.41 57.91 -15.07
N PRO A 376 34.49 57.31 -15.63
CA PRO A 376 34.90 55.89 -15.80
C PRO A 376 36.42 55.60 -15.48
N GLU A 377 36.86 54.32 -15.52
CA GLU A 377 38.13 53.71 -16.06
C GLU A 377 39.55 54.38 -15.94
N PRO A 378 40.70 53.68 -16.16
CA PRO A 378 41.00 52.24 -16.30
C PRO A 378 42.23 51.73 -15.46
N SER A 379 42.78 50.56 -15.84
CA SER A 379 44.22 50.16 -15.76
C SER A 379 44.76 49.29 -14.60
N GLN A 380 44.48 47.99 -14.71
CA GLN A 380 45.37 46.81 -14.53
C GLN A 380 46.79 46.97 -13.93
N CYS A 381 47.14 46.10 -12.96
CA CYS A 381 48.45 45.43 -12.83
C CYS A 381 48.34 44.14 -11.98
N GLU A 382 49.38 43.30 -11.93
CA GLU A 382 49.25 41.84 -11.68
C GLU A 382 49.70 41.29 -10.30
N LEU A 383 49.37 39.99 -10.11
CA LEU A 383 49.73 39.00 -9.07
C LEU A 383 51.27 38.87 -8.78
N PRO A 384 51.76 38.24 -7.67
CA PRO A 384 51.35 36.92 -7.10
C PRO A 384 51.46 36.81 -5.54
N ALA A 385 51.67 35.70 -4.80
CA ALA A 385 52.04 34.30 -5.09
C ALA A 385 51.68 33.25 -3.98
N TYR A 386 51.03 32.16 -4.40
CA TYR A 386 51.31 30.72 -4.14
C TYR A 386 51.42 30.03 -2.74
N ARG A 387 50.86 28.79 -2.71
CA ARG A 387 51.11 27.59 -1.84
C ARG A 387 50.40 27.54 -0.46
N ARG A 388 49.94 26.37 0.05
CA ARG A 388 49.97 24.96 -0.45
C ARG A 388 48.86 24.08 0.17
N ASN A 389 48.59 22.92 -0.46
CA ASN A 389 47.81 21.75 0.01
C ASN A 389 46.28 21.97 0.14
N GLY A 390 45.40 20.99 -0.10
CA GLY A 390 45.60 19.66 -0.70
C GLY A 390 44.60 18.60 -0.19
N GLY A 391 43.72 18.08 -1.06
CA GLY A 391 42.77 16.99 -0.75
C GLY A 391 41.32 17.27 -1.20
N PHE A 392 40.65 16.22 -1.69
CA PHE A 392 39.28 16.15 -2.24
C PHE A 392 38.83 14.67 -2.14
N PRO A 393 37.55 14.26 -2.37
CA PRO A 393 36.24 14.94 -2.33
C PRO A 393 35.28 14.11 -1.38
N PRO A 394 33.98 13.76 -1.62
CA PRO A 394 32.92 14.30 -2.49
C PRO A 394 31.49 14.46 -1.87
N THR A 395 30.62 15.14 -2.63
CA THR A 395 29.13 15.08 -2.78
C THR A 395 28.22 14.23 -1.86
N THR A 396 27.14 14.84 -1.36
CA THR A 396 25.69 14.44 -1.48
C THR A 396 24.84 15.44 -0.66
N GLY A 397 23.52 15.61 -0.83
CA GLY A 397 22.52 15.03 -1.74
C GLY A 397 21.29 15.96 -1.87
N ALA A 398 20.21 15.50 -2.52
CA ALA A 398 18.99 16.30 -2.80
C ALA A 398 17.81 15.94 -1.86
N ASP A 399 16.72 16.72 -1.87
CA ASP A 399 15.38 16.23 -1.48
C ASP A 399 14.20 17.09 -2.02
N SER A 400 13.02 16.47 -2.21
CA SER A 400 11.76 17.03 -2.77
C SER A 400 10.63 15.97 -2.81
N PRO A 401 9.34 16.27 -3.15
CA PRO A 401 8.63 17.55 -3.31
C PRO A 401 7.51 17.76 -2.24
N PRO A 402 6.23 17.28 -2.28
CA PRO A 402 5.18 17.10 -3.33
C PRO A 402 3.78 17.75 -3.06
N GLN A 403 2.96 17.82 -4.14
CA GLN A 403 1.47 17.64 -4.20
C GLN A 403 0.42 18.77 -3.99
N ALA A 404 -0.74 18.52 -4.64
CA ALA A 404 -2.08 19.13 -4.57
C ALA A 404 -2.31 20.53 -5.22
N SER A 405 -3.43 20.83 -5.91
CA SER A 405 -4.53 19.99 -6.47
C SER A 405 -5.51 20.82 -7.35
N THR A 406 -6.13 20.21 -8.39
CA THR A 406 -7.48 20.56 -8.98
C THR A 406 -7.74 21.96 -9.61
N LYS A 407 -8.64 22.21 -10.60
CA LYS A 407 -9.43 21.43 -11.59
C LYS A 407 -10.10 22.41 -12.61
N GLN A 408 -10.62 21.88 -13.74
CA GLN A 408 -11.72 22.47 -14.58
C GLN A 408 -11.39 23.79 -15.37
N LEU A 409 -12.04 24.17 -16.50
CA LEU A 409 -12.94 23.49 -17.47
C LEU A 409 -13.04 24.26 -18.83
N LEU A 410 -13.49 23.55 -19.89
CA LEU A 410 -14.20 24.02 -21.10
C LEU A 410 -13.48 24.90 -22.18
N GLY A 411 -13.66 24.57 -23.48
CA GLY A 411 -13.41 25.50 -24.60
C GLY A 411 -12.81 24.94 -25.91
N HIS A 412 -13.60 24.26 -26.76
CA HIS A 412 -13.22 23.80 -28.11
C HIS A 412 -14.19 24.42 -29.18
N PRO A 413 -14.02 24.19 -30.51
CA PRO A 413 -12.86 24.42 -31.40
C PRO A 413 -13.29 25.10 -32.76
N ARG A 414 -12.36 25.34 -33.73
CA ARG A 414 -12.63 25.24 -35.20
C ARG A 414 -11.42 25.42 -36.16
N THR A 415 -11.18 24.40 -36.99
CA THR A 415 -10.81 24.37 -38.44
C THR A 415 -9.80 25.36 -39.08
N LEU A 416 -8.65 24.82 -39.55
CA LEU A 416 -8.15 24.63 -40.96
C LEU A 416 -8.51 25.66 -42.08
N PRO A 417 -7.71 25.83 -43.17
CA PRO A 417 -6.70 24.90 -43.76
C PRO A 417 -5.33 25.52 -44.21
N GLU A 418 -4.55 24.76 -45.00
CA GLU A 418 -3.17 25.03 -45.51
C GLU A 418 -3.06 26.06 -46.67
N PRO A 419 -1.83 26.36 -47.18
CA PRO A 419 -1.39 25.65 -48.42
C PRO A 419 0.13 25.36 -48.63
N LEU A 420 0.41 24.13 -49.10
CA LEU A 420 1.29 23.73 -50.23
C LEU A 420 2.84 23.91 -50.24
N VAL A 421 3.54 22.78 -49.99
CA VAL A 421 4.49 22.05 -50.90
C VAL A 421 5.67 22.76 -51.60
N SER A 422 6.89 22.31 -51.28
CA SER A 422 7.93 21.81 -52.23
C SER A 422 9.03 21.07 -51.45
N SER A 423 9.12 19.72 -51.50
CA SER A 423 9.66 18.87 -52.58
C SER A 423 11.19 18.80 -52.64
N LEU A 424 11.78 17.72 -52.10
CA LEU A 424 12.98 17.03 -52.61
C LEU A 424 13.31 15.81 -51.73
N SER A 425 13.40 14.62 -52.34
CA SER A 425 13.77 13.37 -51.67
C SER A 425 14.56 12.47 -52.65
N PRO A 426 15.81 12.06 -52.34
CA PRO A 426 16.58 11.19 -53.21
C PRO A 426 16.32 9.70 -52.93
N GLU A 427 15.86 8.97 -53.95
CA GLU A 427 16.05 7.51 -54.05
C GLU A 427 17.38 7.19 -54.76
N VAL A 428 17.58 5.91 -55.15
CA VAL A 428 18.67 5.37 -56.00
C VAL A 428 19.99 5.09 -55.23
N VAL A 429 20.59 3.90 -55.24
CA VAL A 429 20.31 2.62 -55.93
C VAL A 429 20.35 1.42 -54.96
N SER A 430 19.62 0.34 -55.28
CA SER A 430 20.04 -1.03 -54.95
C SER A 430 19.96 -1.90 -56.21
N THR A 431 21.02 -2.65 -56.52
CA THR A 431 21.28 -3.11 -57.90
C THR A 431 21.48 -4.62 -58.01
N ARG A 432 20.45 -5.33 -58.49
CA ARG A 432 20.53 -6.65 -59.18
C ARG A 432 21.03 -7.82 -58.30
N GLN A 433 20.93 -9.11 -58.65
CA GLN A 433 20.15 -9.92 -59.63
C GLN A 433 20.13 -11.34 -58.98
N SER A 434 19.05 -12.12 -58.82
CA SER A 434 18.05 -12.68 -59.74
C SER A 434 18.14 -14.21 -59.86
N ILE A 435 16.97 -14.86 -59.89
CA ILE A 435 16.64 -16.12 -60.58
C ILE A 435 17.10 -17.46 -59.94
N TRP A 436 16.09 -18.12 -59.37
CA TRP A 436 15.73 -19.54 -59.48
C TRP A 436 16.62 -20.46 -60.36
N ARG A 437 17.12 -21.54 -59.75
CA ARG A 437 16.67 -22.90 -60.06
C ARG A 437 16.76 -23.79 -58.83
#